data_AF-A0A2K4DFD3-F1
#
_entry.id   AF-A0A2K4DFD3-F1
#
_cell.length_a   1.000
_cell.length_b   1.000
_cell.length_c   1.000
_cell.angle_alpha   90.00
_cell.angle_beta   90.00
_cell.angle_gamma   90.00
#
_symmetry.space_group_name_H-M   'P 1'
#
loop_
_entity.id
_entity.type
_entity.pdbx_description
1 polymer ?
#
loop_
_entity_poly.entity_id
_entity_poly.type
_entity_poly.pdbx_seq_one_letter_code
_entity_poly.pdbx_strand_id
1 'polypeptide(L)'
;MENNEEKIIYSVHGAMKIFRAQAIPGTLYLLKDYIYFEADGILKNSEIKNTFYYKDLKSVKFGLSISPFRIVITEENSETWIFDQVPRKEGEKFVEMYNALNN
;
A
#
# COMPACT_ATOMS: atom_id res chain seq x y z
N MET A 1 3.89 -19.56 2.46
CA MET A 1 2.82 -18.55 2.40
C MET A 1 1.51 -19.33 2.45
N GLU A 2 0.79 -19.27 3.57
CA GLU A 2 -0.61 -19.75 3.58
C GLU A 2 -1.40 -18.94 2.54
N ASN A 3 -2.34 -19.59 1.86
CA ASN A 3 -3.11 -19.10 0.71
C ASN A 3 -3.79 -17.73 0.96
N ASN A 4 -3.04 -16.64 0.81
CA ASN A 4 -3.56 -15.27 0.89
C ASN A 4 -4.36 -14.87 -0.35
N GLU A 5 -4.27 -15.63 -1.45
CA GLU A 5 -4.98 -15.36 -2.70
C GLU A 5 -6.51 -15.37 -2.54
N GLU A 6 -7.05 -16.22 -1.65
CA GLU A 6 -8.49 -16.30 -1.38
C GLU A 6 -9.03 -15.12 -0.55
N LYS A 7 -8.17 -14.19 -0.12
CA LYS A 7 -8.53 -13.06 0.77
C LYS A 7 -8.23 -11.68 0.17
N ILE A 8 -7.76 -11.60 -1.07
CA ILE A 8 -7.47 -10.32 -1.73
C ILE A 8 -8.79 -9.70 -2.21
N ILE A 9 -9.11 -8.53 -1.67
CA ILE A 9 -10.29 -7.74 -2.04
C ILE A 9 -9.98 -6.88 -3.25
N TYR A 10 -8.79 -6.27 -3.27
CA TYR A 10 -8.32 -5.43 -4.37
C TYR A 10 -6.79 -5.35 -4.35
N SER A 11 -6.19 -5.00 -5.48
CA SER A 11 -4.75 -4.78 -5.58
C SER A 11 -4.45 -3.59 -6.47
N VAL A 12 -3.32 -2.93 -6.20
CA VAL A 12 -2.80 -1.84 -7.02
C VAL A 12 -1.28 -1.86 -7.04
N HIS A 13 -0.69 -1.60 -8.19
CA HIS A 13 0.75 -1.47 -8.33
C HIS A 13 1.24 -0.11 -7.82
N GLY A 14 2.41 -0.09 -7.18
CA GLY A 14 3.02 1.14 -6.69
C GLY A 14 4.44 0.90 -6.17
N ALA A 15 5.19 1.98 -5.99
CA ALA A 15 6.56 1.92 -5.54
C ALA A 15 6.72 2.52 -4.13
N MET A 16 7.08 1.69 -3.15
CA MET A 16 7.34 2.11 -1.77
C MET A 16 8.58 3.00 -1.72
N LYS A 17 8.42 4.24 -1.24
CA LYS A 17 9.50 5.20 -1.07
C LYS A 17 10.24 4.94 0.24
N ILE A 18 11.55 4.68 0.16
CA ILE A 18 12.37 4.38 1.34
C ILE A 18 13.29 5.55 1.74
N PHE A 19 14.06 6.13 0.82
CA PHE A 19 14.96 7.26 1.13
C PHE A 19 15.43 8.01 -0.13
N ARG A 20 15.44 9.35 -0.06
CA ARG A 20 15.98 10.41 -0.97
C ARG A 20 15.69 10.32 -2.49
N ALA A 21 15.63 9.14 -3.10
CA ALA A 21 15.18 8.89 -4.47
C ALA A 21 14.88 7.40 -4.76
N GLN A 22 15.14 6.50 -3.81
CA GLN A 22 14.94 5.07 -4.03
C GLN A 22 13.52 4.67 -3.70
N ALA A 23 12.90 3.97 -4.65
CA ALA A 23 11.58 3.39 -4.51
C ALA A 23 11.65 1.90 -4.85
N ILE A 24 10.99 1.08 -4.06
CA ILE A 24 10.89 -0.36 -4.28
C ILE A 24 9.57 -0.63 -4.99
N PRO A 25 9.57 -1.04 -6.28
CA PRO A 25 8.34 -1.38 -6.98
C PRO A 25 7.70 -2.62 -6.35
N GLY A 26 6.39 -2.69 -6.39
CA GLY A 26 5.65 -3.81 -5.85
C GLY A 26 4.14 -3.64 -5.97
N THR A 27 3.42 -4.53 -5.29
CA THR A 27 1.96 -4.53 -5.31
C THR A 27 1.42 -4.35 -3.90
N LEU A 28 0.50 -3.41 -3.74
CA LEU A 28 -0.34 -3.29 -2.56
C LEU A 28 -1.57 -4.17 -2.74
N TYR A 29 -1.79 -5.05 -1.79
CA TYR A 29 -2.97 -5.90 -1.67
C TYR A 29 -3.82 -5.40 -0.52
N LEU A 30 -5.09 -5.16 -0.79
CA LEU A 30 -6.11 -4.88 0.20
C LEU A 30 -6.73 -6.23 0.63
N LEU A 31 -6.58 -6.60 1.89
CA LEU A 31 -7.18 -7.80 2.48
C LEU A 31 -8.20 -7.39 3.55
N LYS A 32 -8.89 -8.37 4.15
CA LYS A 32 -9.97 -8.10 5.09
C LYS A 32 -9.57 -7.24 6.31
N ASP A 33 -8.39 -7.47 6.87
CA ASP A 33 -7.99 -6.87 8.16
C ASP A 33 -6.69 -6.05 8.06
N TYR A 34 -6.04 -6.06 6.89
CA TYR A 34 -4.76 -5.41 6.68
C TYR A 34 -4.50 -5.11 5.21
N ILE A 35 -3.55 -4.19 4.96
CA ILE A 35 -2.90 -4.02 3.66
C ILE A 35 -1.57 -4.75 3.68
N TYR A 36 -1.28 -5.49 2.61
CA TYR A 36 0.00 -6.15 2.39
C TYR A 36 0.74 -5.53 1.21
N PHE A 37 2.03 -5.28 1.35
CA PHE A 37 2.90 -4.85 0.26
C PHE A 37 3.86 -5.99 -0.08
N GLU A 38 3.89 -6.40 -1.34
CA GLU A 38 4.90 -7.34 -1.83
C GLU A 38 5.82 -6.62 -2.80
N ALA A 39 7.13 -6.64 -2.54
CA ALA A 39 8.10 -6.09 -3.46
C ALA A 39 8.30 -7.00 -4.68
N ASP A 40 8.62 -6.39 -5.82
CA ASP A 40 8.96 -7.12 -7.02
C ASP A 40 10.43 -7.59 -7.01
N GLY A 41 10.70 -8.67 -7.75
CA GLY A 41 12.05 -9.13 -8.07
C GLY A 41 12.86 -9.57 -6.85
N ILE A 42 14.13 -9.19 -6.80
CA ILE A 42 15.10 -9.68 -5.79
C ILE A 42 14.79 -9.20 -4.38
N LEU A 43 13.94 -8.18 -4.23
CA LEU A 43 13.59 -7.62 -2.92
C LEU A 43 12.34 -8.28 -2.31
N LYS A 44 11.66 -9.15 -3.06
CA LYS A 44 10.52 -9.92 -2.57
C LYS A 44 10.91 -10.72 -1.31
N ASN A 45 10.10 -10.61 -0.25
CA ASN A 45 10.34 -11.19 1.09
C ASN A 45 11.50 -10.57 1.88
N SER A 46 12.05 -9.44 1.44
CA SER A 46 13.09 -8.70 2.16
C SER A 46 12.68 -7.24 2.40
N GLU A 47 11.37 -6.97 2.40
CA GLU A 47 10.81 -5.65 2.59
C GLU A 47 11.06 -5.16 4.02
N ILE A 48 11.42 -3.88 4.16
CA ILE A 48 11.60 -3.21 5.47
C ILE A 48 10.29 -3.24 6.28
N LYS A 49 9.16 -3.19 5.56
CA LYS A 49 7.79 -3.32 6.09
C LYS A 49 6.92 -3.82 4.95
N ASN A 50 6.06 -4.79 5.23
CA ASN A 50 5.14 -5.34 4.23
C ASN A 50 3.70 -5.46 4.73
N THR A 51 3.42 -5.28 6.03
CA THR A 51 2.08 -5.51 6.59
C THR A 51 1.61 -4.30 7.41
N PHE A 52 0.40 -3.86 7.11
CA PHE A 52 -0.25 -2.67 7.65
C PHE A 52 -1.66 -3.03 8.17
N TYR A 53 -1.76 -3.36 9.46
CA TYR A 53 -3.03 -3.79 10.07
C TYR A 53 -3.96 -2.59 10.30
N TYR A 54 -5.24 -2.71 9.94
CA TYR A 54 -6.20 -1.60 10.01
C TYR A 54 -6.34 -0.99 11.41
N LYS A 55 -6.29 -1.84 12.44
CA LYS A 55 -6.30 -1.40 13.85
C LYS A 55 -5.15 -0.45 14.22
N ASP A 56 -4.06 -0.47 13.46
CA ASP A 56 -2.85 0.33 13.69
C ASP A 56 -2.76 1.50 12.70
N LEU A 57 -3.75 1.67 11.80
CA LEU A 57 -3.78 2.72 10.79
C LEU A 57 -4.63 3.90 11.25
N LYS A 58 -4.01 5.07 11.21
CA LYS A 58 -4.70 6.35 11.37
C LYS A 58 -5.41 6.79 10.09
N SER A 59 -4.79 6.57 8.92
CA SER A 59 -5.41 6.87 7.63
C SER A 59 -4.72 6.20 6.45
N VAL A 60 -5.49 5.97 5.39
CA VAL A 60 -4.99 5.63 4.04
C VAL A 60 -5.56 6.65 3.05
N LYS A 61 -4.70 7.33 2.29
CA LYS A 61 -5.10 8.44 1.40
C LYS A 61 -4.49 8.32 0.02
N PHE A 62 -5.25 8.71 -0.99
CA PHE A 62 -4.78 8.88 -2.36
C PHE A 62 -4.53 10.36 -2.66
N GLY A 63 -3.51 10.67 -3.45
CA GLY A 63 -3.19 12.06 -3.81
C GLY A 63 -2.19 12.22 -4.96
N LEU A 64 -1.86 13.48 -5.25
CA LEU A 64 -0.90 13.85 -6.28
C LEU A 64 0.54 13.59 -5.84
N SER A 65 1.38 13.22 -6.81
CA SER A 65 2.83 13.05 -6.65
C SER A 65 3.57 13.65 -7.85
N ILE A 66 4.87 13.86 -7.70
CA ILE A 66 5.78 14.23 -8.82
C ILE A 66 5.95 13.02 -9.78
N SER A 67 5.59 11.81 -9.35
CA SER A 67 5.62 10.58 -10.16
C SER A 67 4.37 9.73 -9.96
N PRO A 68 3.35 9.85 -10.81
CA PRO A 68 2.39 10.96 -10.91
C PRO A 68 1.31 10.98 -9.81
N PHE A 69 1.00 9.84 -9.18
CA PHE A 69 0.05 9.74 -8.06
C PHE A 69 0.59 8.84 -6.98
N ARG A 70 -0.01 8.92 -5.78
CA ARG A 70 0.45 8.17 -4.62
C ARG A 70 -0.66 7.69 -3.71
N ILE A 71 -0.33 6.64 -2.97
CA ILE A 71 -1.02 6.25 -1.75
C ILE A 71 -0.12 6.57 -0.56
N VAL A 72 -0.71 7.12 0.50
CA VAL A 72 -0.03 7.41 1.76
C VAL A 72 -0.76 6.65 2.87
N ILE A 73 -0.03 5.74 3.52
CA ILE A 73 -0.50 5.02 4.71
C ILE A 73 0.14 5.69 5.92
N THR A 74 -0.67 6.14 6.87
CA THR A 74 -0.21 6.72 8.14
C THR A 74 -0.66 5.83 9.28
N GLU A 75 0.28 5.34 10.06
CA GLU A 75 0.05 4.54 11.27
C GLU A 75 -0.26 5.46 12.48
N GLU A 76 -0.86 4.91 13.53
CA GLU A 76 -1.24 5.66 14.74
C GLU A 76 -0.04 6.34 15.44
N ASN A 77 1.15 5.74 15.34
CA ASN A 77 2.41 6.31 15.81
C ASN A 77 2.93 7.50 14.95
N SER A 78 2.14 7.95 13.95
CA SER A 78 2.48 8.99 12.97
C SER A 78 3.59 8.61 11.98
N GLU A 79 4.02 7.35 11.96
CA GLU A 79 4.86 6.83 10.89
C GLU A 79 4.08 6.82 9.57
N THR A 80 4.77 7.17 8.48
CA THR A 80 4.13 7.37 7.17
C THR A 80 4.87 6.59 6.09
N TRP A 81 4.11 5.78 5.36
CA TRP A 81 4.57 4.95 4.26
C TRP A 81 3.98 5.48 2.96
N ILE A 82 4.85 5.85 2.03
CA ILE A 82 4.47 6.49 0.76
C ILE A 82 4.70 5.51 -0.38
N PHE A 83 3.68 5.33 -1.20
CA PHE A 83 3.71 4.54 -2.42
C PHE A 83 3.48 5.47 -3.60
N ASP A 84 4.53 5.80 -4.35
CA ASP A 84 4.44 6.61 -5.57
C ASP A 84 4.19 5.71 -6.80
N GLN A 85 4.09 6.30 -8.00
CA GLN A 85 3.88 5.59 -9.27
C GLN A 85 2.57 4.78 -9.35
N VAL A 86 1.56 5.21 -8.59
CA VAL A 86 0.26 4.54 -8.53
C VAL A 86 -0.61 4.94 -9.74
N PRO A 87 -1.22 4.00 -10.49
CA PRO A 87 -2.19 4.33 -11.53
C PRO A 87 -3.41 5.05 -10.94
N ARG A 88 -3.80 6.19 -11.52
CA ARG A 88 -4.82 7.08 -10.93
C ARG A 88 -6.12 6.36 -10.54
N LYS A 89 -6.77 5.72 -11.52
CA LYS A 89 -8.08 5.08 -11.32
C LYS A 89 -8.00 3.93 -10.31
N GLU A 90 -6.90 3.19 -10.32
CA GLU A 90 -6.70 2.05 -9.42
C GLU A 90 -6.39 2.53 -8.00
N GLY A 91 -5.62 3.60 -7.84
CA GLY A 91 -5.33 4.21 -6.54
C GLY A 91 -6.56 4.84 -5.89
N GLU A 92 -7.38 5.56 -6.67
CA GLU A 92 -8.68 6.10 -6.21
C GLU A 92 -9.58 4.94 -5.72
N LYS A 93 -9.73 3.88 -6.53
CA LYS A 93 -10.53 2.71 -6.17
C LYS A 93 -9.97 1.94 -4.97
N PHE A 94 -8.65 1.83 -4.84
CA PHE A 94 -8.02 1.16 -3.70
C PHE A 94 -8.41 1.83 -2.38
N VAL A 95 -8.34 3.17 -2.32
CA VAL A 95 -8.69 3.93 -1.11
C VAL A 95 -10.21 3.93 -0.87
N GLU A 96 -11.02 3.97 -1.93
CA GLU A 96 -12.48 3.81 -1.82
C GLU A 96 -12.85 2.47 -1.16
N MET A 97 -12.27 1.37 -1.64
CA MET A 97 -12.51 0.03 -1.08
C MET A 97 -12.02 -0.09 0.36
N TYR A 98 -10.86 0.49 0.68
CA TYR A 98 -10.35 0.55 2.06
C TYR A 98 -11.35 1.26 2.99
N ASN A 99 -11.87 2.41 2.57
CA ASN A 99 -12.83 3.18 3.37
C ASN A 99 -14.15 2.40 3.56
N ALA A 100 -14.61 1.68 2.54
CA ALA A 100 -15.81 0.86 2.63
C ALA A 100 -15.68 -0.31 3.65
N LEU A 101 -14.46 -0.81 3.89
CA LEU A 101 -14.18 -1.87 4.87
C LEU A 101 -14.06 -1.37 6.32
N ASN A 102 -13.79 -0.08 6.51
CA ASN A 102 -13.50 0.52 7.82
C ASN A 102 -14.55 1.57 8.25
N ASN A 103 -15.68 1.63 7.54
CA ASN A 103 -16.88 2.42 7.89
C ASN A 103 -17.96 1.55 8.56
#